data_AF-A0A953JED4-F1
#
_entry.id   AF-A0A953JED4-F1
#
_cell.length_a   1.000
_cell.length_b   1.000
_cell.length_c   1.000
_cell.angle_alpha   90.00
_cell.angle_beta   90.00
_cell.angle_gamma   90.00
#
_symmetry.space_group_name_H-M   'P 1'
#
loop_
_entity.id
_entity.type
_entity.pdbx_description
1 polymer ?
#
loop_
_entity_poly.entity_id
_entity_poly.type
_entity_poly.pdbx_seq_one_letter_code
_entity_poly.pdbx_strand_id
1 'polypeptide(L)' 'YSSCWRLKSWDRFILPRPFSKVRVLIGRPHRVKAADTPEALEAERLALQQTMMALVEMR' A
#
# COMPACT_ATOMS: atom_id res chain seq x y z
N TYR A 1 9.90 -1.44 -18.00
CA TYR A 1 8.61 -1.01 -17.44
C TYR A 1 7.53 -1.98 -17.91
N SER A 2 6.99 -2.81 -17.02
CA SER A 2 5.84 -3.66 -17.34
C SER A 2 4.56 -2.83 -17.31
N SER A 3 3.56 -3.30 -18.04
CA SER A 3 2.33 -2.58 -18.31
C SER A 3 1.45 -2.56 -17.04
N CYS A 4 1.19 -1.39 -16.46
CA CYS A 4 0.41 -1.27 -15.21
C CYS A 4 -0.61 -0.14 -15.25
N TRP A 5 -1.68 -0.30 -14.48
CA TRP A 5 -2.63 0.76 -14.17
C TRP A 5 -2.35 1.28 -12.76
N ARG A 6 -2.33 2.60 -12.61
CA ARG A 6 -2.20 3.25 -11.30
C ARG A 6 -3.54 3.85 -10.92
N LEU A 7 -4.15 3.32 -9.87
CA LEU A 7 -5.45 3.77 -9.40
C LEU A 7 -5.31 5.14 -8.72
N LYS A 8 -6.34 5.97 -8.82
CA LYS A 8 -6.45 7.25 -8.11
C LYS A 8 -6.99 7.05 -6.68
N SER A 9 -6.50 6.02 -6.00
CA SER A 9 -6.79 5.74 -4.60
C SER A 9 -5.79 6.45 -3.68
N TRP A 10 -6.11 6.53 -2.39
CA TRP A 10 -5.26 7.18 -1.38
C TRP A 10 -3.85 6.55 -1.29
N ASP A 11 -3.73 5.26 -1.63
CA ASP A 11 -2.48 4.48 -1.63
C ASP A 11 -1.83 4.39 -3.02
N ARG A 12 -2.44 4.98 -4.05
CA ARG A 12 -1.99 4.91 -5.46
C ARG A 12 -1.71 3.48 -5.92
N PHE A 13 -2.59 2.55 -5.58
CA PHE A 13 -2.42 1.12 -5.85
C PHE A 13 -2.05 0.83 -7.31
N ILE A 14 -1.05 -0.03 -7.50
CA ILE A 14 -0.56 -0.44 -8.81
C ILE A 14 -1.21 -1.78 -9.15
N LEU A 15 -2.12 -1.77 -10.12
CA LEU A 15 -2.70 -2.99 -10.67
C LEU A 15 -1.92 -3.40 -11.93
N PRO A 16 -1.13 -4.49 -11.88
CA PRO A 16 -0.49 -5.01 -13.09
C PRO A 16 -1.57 -5.47 -14.08
N ARG A 17 -1.38 -5.18 -15.37
CA ARG A 17 -2.26 -5.74 -16.40
C ARG A 17 -2.07 -7.25 -16.49
N PRO A 18 -3.06 -8.02 -16.98
CA PRO A 18 -2.92 -9.46 -17.17
C PRO A 18 -1.60 -9.83 -17.87
N PHE A 19 -0.95 -10.89 -17.37
CA PHE A 19 0.34 -11.42 -17.87
C PHE A 19 1.56 -10.50 -17.74
N SER A 20 1.45 -9.38 -17.01
CA SER A 20 2.60 -8.51 -16.75
C SER A 20 3.57 -9.14 -15.75
N LYS A 21 4.87 -9.07 -16.02
CA LYS A 21 5.91 -9.46 -15.05
C LYS A 21 5.93 -8.47 -13.88
N VAL A 22 5.85 -8.98 -12.66
CA VAL A 22 5.84 -8.19 -11.41
C VAL A 22 6.90 -8.70 -10.43
N ARG A 23 7.24 -7.84 -9.47
CA ARG A 23 8.00 -8.19 -8.26
C ARG A 23 7.09 -7.92 -7.07
N VAL A 24 6.93 -8.90 -6.19
CA VAL A 24 6.13 -8.77 -4.97
C VAL A 24 7.09 -8.59 -3.79
N LEU A 25 6.82 -7.58 -2.97
CA LEU A 25 7.52 -7.31 -1.72
C LEU A 25 6.55 -7.64 -0.59
N ILE A 26 6.93 -8.55 0.30
CA ILE A 26 6.10 -8.94 1.45
C ILE A 26 6.86 -8.52 2.72
N GLY A 27 6.27 -7.58 3.47
CA GLY A 27 6.81 -7.11 4.74
C GLY A 27 6.31 -7.93 5.94
N ARG A 28 6.62 -7.43 7.15
CA ARG A 28 6.07 -8.00 8.39
C ARG A 28 4.54 -7.81 8.43
N PRO A 29 3.80 -8.73 9.07
CA PRO A 29 2.37 -8.54 9.30
C PRO A 29 2.10 -7.20 10.00
N HIS A 30 1.18 -6.41 9.44
CA HIS A 30 0.73 -5.15 10.03
C HIS A 30 -0.68 -5.35 10.57
N ARG A 31 -0.90 -5.07 11.85
CA ARG A 31 -2.20 -5.23 12.51
C ARG A 31 -2.90 -3.87 12.56
N VAL A 32 -3.98 -3.75 11.79
CA VAL A 32 -4.83 -2.54 11.78
C VAL A 32 -5.74 -2.58 13.00
N LYS A 33 -5.79 -1.49 13.77
CA LYS A 33 -6.70 -1.37 14.92
C LYS A 33 -8.09 -0.94 14.45
N ALA A 34 -9.11 -1.32 15.22
CA ALA A 34 -10.42 -0.72 15.04
C ALA A 34 -10.32 0.78 15.35
N ALA A 35 -10.92 1.60 14.51
CA ALA A 35 -10.97 3.04 14.67
C ALA A 35 -12.43 3.47 14.81
N ASP A 36 -12.75 4.05 15.96
CA ASP A 36 -14.12 4.49 16.27
C ASP A 36 -14.35 5.96 15.93
N THR A 37 -13.28 6.69 15.55
CA THR A 37 -13.35 8.09 15.12
C THR A 37 -12.67 8.32 13.77
N PRO A 38 -13.06 9.35 13.01
CA PRO A 38 -12.41 9.72 11.75
C PRO A 38 -10.90 9.99 11.90
N GLU A 39 -10.49 10.61 13.01
CA GLU A 39 -9.09 10.95 13.28
C GLU A 39 -8.26 9.70 13.55
N ALA A 40 -8.83 8.75 14.31
CA ALA A 40 -8.20 7.45 14.55
C ALA A 40 -8.05 6.66 13.23
N LEU A 41 -9.06 6.73 12.36
CA LEU A 41 -9.01 6.08 11.05
C LEU A 41 -7.91 6.68 10.16
N GLU A 42 -7.81 8.00 10.13
CA GLU A 42 -6.78 8.70 9.34
C GLU A 42 -5.37 8.42 9.87
N ALA A 43 -5.20 8.33 11.19
CA ALA A 43 -3.94 7.94 11.81
C ALA A 43 -3.52 6.50 11.41
N GLU A 44 -4.44 5.54 11.45
CA GLU A 44 -4.20 4.16 11.01
C GLU A 44 -3.89 4.10 9.50
N ARG A 45 -4.61 4.88 8.68
CA ARG A 45 -4.34 5.00 7.24
C ARG A 45 -2.92 5.49 6.97
N LEU A 46 -2.46 6.51 7.71
CA LEU A 46 -1.10 7.05 7.57
C LEU A 46 -0.04 6.04 8.02
N ALA A 47 -0.27 5.32 9.12
CA ALA A 47 0.64 4.30 9.62
C ALA A 47 0.79 3.12 8.62
N LEU A 48 -0.31 2.70 8.00
CA LEU A 48 -0.31 1.69 6.95
C LEU A 48 0.46 2.18 5.72
N GLN A 49 0.20 3.42 5.28
CA GLN A 49 0.91 4.02 4.15
C GLN A 49 2.42 4.07 4.38
N GLN A 50 2.87 4.52 5.57
CA GLN A 50 4.28 4.58 5.93
C GLN A 50 4.93 3.19 5.91
N THR A 51 4.23 2.18 6.44
CA THR A 51 4.70 0.78 6.42
C THR A 51 4.90 0.28 4.99
N MET A 52 3.95 0.58 4.09
CA MET A 52 4.05 0.19 2.68
C MET A 52 5.18 0.92 1.94
N MET A 53 5.34 2.23 2.18
CA MET A 53 6.39 3.02 1.53
C MET A 53 7.80 2.63 2.02
N ALA A 54 7.97 2.33 3.30
CA ALA A 54 9.25 1.86 3.84
C ALA A 54 9.74 0.58 3.13
N LEU A 55 8.84 -0.35 2.78
CA LEU A 55 9.19 -1.56 2.01
C LEU A 55 9.64 -1.25 0.58
N VAL A 56 9.13 -0.16 -0.02
CA VAL A 56 9.50 0.29 -1.36
C VAL A 56 10.83 1.05 -1.34
N GLU A 57 11.09 1.82 -0.28
CA GLU A 57 12.31 2.61 -0.09
C GLU A 57 13.53 1.79 0.34
N MET A 58 13.34 0.63 0.99
CA MET A 58 14.41 -0.33 1.31
C MET A 58 15.06 -1.00 0.06
N ARG A 59 14.82 -0.46 -1.14
CA ARG A 59 15.31 -0.95 -2.42
C ARG A 59 16.64 -0.30 -2.83
#